data_AF-A0A1W9W876-F1
#
_entry.id   AF-A0A1W9W876-F1
#
_cell.length_a   1.000
_cell.length_b   1.000
_cell.length_c   1.000
_cell.angle_alpha   90.00
_cell.angle_beta   90.00
_cell.angle_gamma   90.00
#
_symmetry.space_group_name_H-M   'P 1'
#
loop_
_entity.id
_entity.type
_entity.pdbx_description
1 polymer ?
#
loop_
_entity_poly.entity_id
_entity_poly.type
_entity_poly.pdbx_seq_one_letter_code
_entity_poly.pdbx_strand_id
1 'polypeptide(L)'
;MMQNKPYTQKPKIDNLIDIRRNRNVWARLRYEEAERLMKLAFGKRRQNIEWAIEFYKESLHGKYNIKGFTKEEYPQQWAMVKNALGNTYQERIEKGRERNIYKAIQCYQEALTVLIKKDVQRANVLINLALAHDKKRYTNPQNIIDYYSESIEIYRLKKLDDKRADAQYNFILFMSIQPLDNNLIVNHLKKGLKQFTREYNPERWAKLHYTLSTVYNGHGNSKQAIYHALECFKFYKQHTYPIQWAMTHHQLGLAYEGLHTTSMNSK
;
A
#
# COMPACT_ATOMS: atom_id res chain seq x y z
N MET A 1 12.61 10.77 25.58
CA MET A 1 12.70 9.51 24.81
C MET A 1 11.93 8.43 25.57
N MET A 2 10.70 8.09 25.16
CA MET A 2 9.98 6.96 25.76
C MET A 2 10.54 5.66 25.16
N GLN A 3 11.09 4.79 26.00
CA GLN A 3 11.67 3.52 25.58
C GLN A 3 10.59 2.60 25.02
N ASN A 4 10.73 2.21 23.74
CA ASN A 4 9.94 1.16 23.08
C ASN A 4 10.27 -0.21 23.71
N LYS A 5 9.70 -0.53 24.87
CA LYS A 5 9.74 -1.89 25.43
C LYS A 5 8.61 -2.73 24.83
N PRO A 6 8.87 -3.99 24.43
CA PRO A 6 7.83 -4.88 23.91
C PRO A 6 6.79 -5.20 24.99
N TYR A 7 5.50 -5.18 24.63
CA TYR A 7 4.42 -5.60 25.55
C TYR A 7 4.52 -7.11 25.80
N THR A 8 4.78 -7.50 27.04
CA THR A 8 4.82 -8.91 27.48
C THR A 8 3.42 -9.47 27.77
N GLN A 9 2.45 -8.59 28.06
CA GLN A 9 1.03 -8.87 28.29
C GLN A 9 0.17 -7.79 27.61
N LYS A 10 -1.13 -8.07 27.43
CA LYS A 10 -2.08 -7.11 26.84
C LYS A 10 -2.09 -5.80 27.67
N PRO A 11 -1.99 -4.61 27.05
CA PRO A 11 -2.06 -3.34 27.77
C PRO A 11 -3.38 -3.25 28.54
N LYS A 12 -3.32 -3.21 29.87
CA LYS A 12 -4.48 -2.96 30.73
C LYS A 12 -4.60 -1.46 30.99
N ILE A 13 -5.80 -0.92 30.83
CA ILE A 13 -6.13 0.41 31.34
C ILE A 13 -6.83 0.17 32.67
N ASP A 14 -6.09 0.12 33.77
CA ASP A 14 -6.64 -0.18 35.10
C ASP A 14 -6.99 1.06 35.94
N ASN A 15 -6.82 2.30 35.44
CA ASN A 15 -7.25 3.50 36.17
C ASN A 15 -8.34 4.27 35.38
N LEU A 16 -9.60 4.08 35.76
CA LEU A 16 -10.77 4.40 34.91
C LEU A 16 -11.98 5.00 35.64
N ILE A 17 -11.77 5.80 36.68
CA ILE A 17 -12.89 6.48 37.36
C ILE A 17 -13.47 7.64 36.51
N ASP A 18 -12.71 8.20 35.56
CA ASP A 18 -13.15 9.40 34.80
C ASP A 18 -13.56 9.14 33.32
N ILE A 19 -13.21 7.98 32.74
CA ILE A 19 -13.47 7.75 31.30
C ILE A 19 -14.92 7.30 31.03
N ARG A 20 -15.69 6.91 32.05
CA ARG A 20 -17.15 6.69 31.93
C ARG A 20 -17.87 7.97 31.48
N ARG A 21 -17.33 9.16 31.78
CA ARG A 21 -17.90 10.46 31.38
C ARG A 21 -17.47 10.91 29.98
N ASN A 22 -16.44 10.30 29.38
CA ASN A 22 -15.84 10.79 28.12
C ASN A 22 -15.62 9.64 27.11
N ARG A 23 -16.73 9.14 26.54
CA ARG A 23 -16.76 7.99 25.62
C ARG A 23 -15.89 8.16 24.36
N ASN A 24 -15.79 9.37 23.83
CA ASN A 24 -14.95 9.73 22.69
C ASN A 24 -13.45 9.61 23.02
N VAL A 25 -13.03 10.03 24.21
CA VAL A 25 -11.65 9.89 24.68
C VAL A 25 -11.29 8.42 24.83
N TRP A 26 -12.19 7.62 25.39
CA TRP A 26 -12.01 6.17 25.47
C TRP A 26 -11.80 5.52 24.09
N ALA A 27 -12.69 5.80 23.14
CA ALA A 27 -12.64 5.24 21.80
C ALA A 27 -11.36 5.68 21.06
N ARG A 28 -10.93 6.93 21.26
CA ARG A 28 -9.67 7.45 20.73
C ARG A 28 -8.45 6.74 21.32
N LEU A 29 -8.42 6.52 22.64
CA LEU A 29 -7.32 5.82 23.29
C LEU A 29 -7.15 4.40 22.74
N ARG A 30 -8.26 3.67 22.52
CA ARG A 30 -8.21 2.35 21.90
C ARG A 30 -7.68 2.38 20.48
N TYR A 31 -8.09 3.37 19.69
CA TYR A 31 -7.51 3.60 18.37
C TYR A 31 -5.99 3.85 18.43
N GLU A 32 -5.53 4.73 19.32
CA GLU A 32 -4.10 5.07 19.46
C GLU A 32 -3.24 3.91 20.00
N GLU A 33 -3.79 3.06 20.87
CA GLU A 33 -3.14 1.81 21.31
C GLU A 33 -2.96 0.84 20.14
N ALA A 34 -3.99 0.66 19.32
CA ALA A 34 -3.92 -0.20 18.15
C ALA A 34 -2.87 0.33 17.14
N GLU A 35 -2.84 1.63 16.87
CA GLU A 35 -1.83 2.27 16.02
C GLU A 35 -0.40 2.06 16.54
N ARG A 36 -0.20 2.18 17.86
CA ARG A 36 1.10 1.91 18.49
C ARG A 36 1.52 0.45 18.29
N LEU A 37 0.62 -0.50 18.51
CA LEU A 37 0.88 -1.92 18.28
C LEU A 37 1.24 -2.22 16.81
N MET A 38 0.62 -1.52 15.87
CA MET A 38 0.92 -1.66 14.44
C MET A 38 2.29 -1.12 14.05
N LYS A 39 2.81 -0.11 14.77
CA LYS A 39 4.14 0.46 14.54
C LYS A 39 5.29 -0.34 15.18
N LEU A 40 5.01 -1.16 16.20
CA LEU A 40 6.03 -1.95 16.89
C LEU A 40 6.52 -3.10 15.99
N ALA A 41 7.69 -2.91 15.38
CA ALA A 41 8.32 -3.87 14.47
C ALA A 41 9.00 -5.07 15.17
N PHE A 42 9.34 -4.96 16.46
CA PHE A 42 10.08 -5.99 17.20
C PHE A 42 9.18 -6.85 18.10
N GLY A 43 9.46 -8.16 18.17
CA GLY A 43 8.78 -9.12 19.06
C GLY A 43 7.59 -9.85 18.43
N LYS A 44 6.56 -10.16 19.23
CA LYS A 44 5.34 -10.92 18.88
C LYS A 44 4.44 -10.18 17.86
N ARG A 45 4.94 -9.82 16.67
CA ARG A 45 4.22 -9.05 15.63
C ARG A 45 2.84 -9.61 15.31
N ARG A 46 2.76 -10.94 15.21
CA ARG A 46 1.51 -11.71 15.08
C ARG A 46 0.51 -11.37 16.19
N GLN A 47 0.94 -11.39 17.44
CA GLN A 47 0.10 -11.07 18.60
C GLN A 47 -0.32 -9.60 18.60
N ASN A 48 0.58 -8.70 18.23
CA ASN A 48 0.30 -7.26 18.13
C ASN A 48 -0.81 -6.97 17.12
N ILE A 49 -0.83 -7.68 15.98
CA ILE A 49 -1.89 -7.55 14.97
C ILE A 49 -3.24 -7.99 15.55
N GLU A 50 -3.31 -9.12 16.26
CA GLU A 50 -4.57 -9.58 16.88
C GLU A 50 -5.07 -8.60 17.95
N TRP A 51 -4.17 -8.06 18.79
CA TRP A 51 -4.53 -7.04 19.78
C TRP A 51 -4.96 -5.72 19.14
N ALA A 52 -4.28 -5.29 18.07
CA ALA A 52 -4.67 -4.08 17.34
C ALA A 52 -6.08 -4.23 16.74
N ILE A 53 -6.41 -5.40 16.17
CA ILE A 53 -7.77 -5.69 15.68
C ILE A 53 -8.80 -5.60 16.80
N GLU A 54 -8.49 -6.16 17.97
CA GLU A 54 -9.38 -6.08 19.13
C GLU A 54 -9.59 -4.63 19.56
N PHE A 55 -8.52 -3.84 19.68
CA PHE A 55 -8.61 -2.44 20.09
C PHE A 55 -9.31 -1.55 19.05
N TYR A 56 -9.12 -1.78 17.75
CA TYR A 56 -9.92 -1.09 16.72
C TYR A 56 -11.40 -1.45 16.81
N LYS A 57 -11.74 -2.72 17.07
CA LYS A 57 -13.13 -3.14 17.29
C LYS A 57 -13.73 -2.53 18.55
N GLU A 58 -12.96 -2.46 19.64
CA GLU A 58 -13.36 -1.77 20.86
C GLU A 58 -13.60 -0.28 20.58
N SER A 59 -12.70 0.38 19.85
CA SER A 59 -12.85 1.79 19.44
C SER A 59 -14.15 2.03 18.66
N LEU A 60 -14.60 1.09 17.82
CA LEU A 60 -15.85 1.19 17.06
C LEU A 60 -17.10 0.83 17.88
N HIS A 61 -17.11 -0.34 18.51
CA HIS A 61 -18.33 -0.90 19.11
C HIS A 61 -18.52 -0.51 20.57
N GLY A 62 -17.45 -0.05 21.23
CA GLY A 62 -17.47 0.15 22.67
C GLY A 62 -17.15 -1.11 23.46
N LYS A 63 -16.99 -0.94 24.78
CA LYS A 63 -16.83 -2.01 25.77
C LYS A 63 -17.20 -1.49 27.14
N TYR A 64 -17.56 -2.37 28.08
CA TYR A 64 -17.84 -2.01 29.48
C TYR A 64 -18.89 -0.89 29.63
N ASN A 65 -19.98 -0.96 28.84
CA ASN A 65 -21.04 0.06 28.77
C ASN A 65 -20.59 1.44 28.27
N ILE A 66 -19.39 1.57 27.68
CA ILE A 66 -18.92 2.77 27.02
C ILE A 66 -19.08 2.57 25.51
N LYS A 67 -19.89 3.41 24.85
CA LYS A 67 -20.06 3.37 23.38
C LYS A 67 -18.77 3.84 22.67
N GLY A 68 -18.41 3.16 21.57
CA GLY A 68 -17.31 3.56 20.71
C GLY A 68 -17.68 4.69 19.75
N PHE A 69 -16.80 4.96 18.77
CA PHE A 69 -17.12 5.80 17.63
C PHE A 69 -18.15 5.10 16.75
N THR A 70 -19.29 5.75 16.53
CA THR A 70 -20.34 5.29 15.61
C THR A 70 -20.30 6.08 14.31
N LYS A 71 -20.90 5.52 13.26
CA LYS A 71 -20.98 6.16 11.94
C LYS A 71 -21.79 7.46 12.00
N GLU A 72 -22.79 7.53 12.88
CA GLU A 72 -23.73 8.64 13.02
C GLU A 72 -23.16 9.79 13.86
N GLU A 73 -22.52 9.47 14.98
CA GLU A 73 -22.05 10.50 15.93
C GLU A 73 -20.61 10.96 15.64
N TYR A 74 -19.79 10.08 15.06
CA TYR A 74 -18.36 10.34 14.79
C TYR A 74 -17.92 9.80 13.42
N PRO A 75 -18.55 10.25 12.31
CA PRO A 75 -18.34 9.67 10.98
C PRO A 75 -16.87 9.66 10.55
N GLN A 76 -16.13 10.75 10.81
CA GLN A 76 -14.71 10.85 10.42
C GLN A 76 -13.83 9.89 11.21
N GLN A 77 -13.97 9.86 12.55
CA GLN A 77 -13.20 8.96 13.41
C GLN A 77 -13.55 7.49 13.12
N TRP A 78 -14.83 7.19 12.92
CA TRP A 78 -15.29 5.86 12.53
C TRP A 78 -14.63 5.42 11.21
N ALA A 79 -14.58 6.29 10.19
CA ALA A 79 -13.92 6.00 8.92
C ALA A 79 -12.40 5.79 9.07
N MET A 80 -11.73 6.59 9.92
CA MET A 80 -10.31 6.43 10.22
C MET A 80 -10.03 5.08 10.87
N VAL A 81 -10.83 4.69 11.87
CA VAL A 81 -10.68 3.39 12.55
C VAL A 81 -10.96 2.24 11.58
N LYS A 82 -11.98 2.36 10.72
CA LYS A 82 -12.26 1.36 9.67
C LYS A 82 -11.12 1.23 8.67
N ASN A 83 -10.53 2.33 8.22
CA ASN A 83 -9.35 2.31 7.35
C ASN A 83 -8.16 1.59 8.02
N ALA A 84 -7.84 1.95 9.26
CA ALA A 84 -6.75 1.34 10.01
C ALA A 84 -6.98 -0.16 10.28
N LEU A 85 -8.22 -0.53 10.62
CA LEU A 85 -8.63 -1.93 10.77
C LEU A 85 -8.50 -2.70 9.45
N GLY A 86 -8.84 -2.08 8.32
CA GLY A 86 -8.63 -2.66 6.99
C GLY A 86 -7.15 -2.95 6.70
N ASN A 87 -6.27 -1.98 6.99
CA ASN A 87 -4.82 -2.15 6.83
C ASN A 87 -4.31 -3.30 7.69
N THR A 88 -4.81 -3.38 8.93
CA THR A 88 -4.44 -4.43 9.88
C THR A 88 -4.88 -5.82 9.39
N TYR A 89 -6.05 -5.94 8.77
CA TYR A 89 -6.44 -7.19 8.15
C TYR A 89 -5.55 -7.55 6.95
N GLN A 90 -5.11 -6.58 6.12
CA GLN A 90 -4.19 -6.88 5.01
C GLN A 90 -2.85 -7.47 5.46
N GLU A 91 -2.38 -7.10 6.65
CA GLU A 91 -1.11 -7.59 7.22
C GLU A 91 -1.25 -8.90 8.00
N ARG A 92 -2.49 -9.29 8.34
CA ARG A 92 -2.77 -10.46 9.16
C ARG A 92 -2.58 -11.76 8.38
N ILE A 93 -1.82 -12.69 8.94
CA ILE A 93 -1.49 -13.98 8.33
C ILE A 93 -2.54 -15.05 8.70
N GLU A 94 -3.16 -14.96 9.88
CA GLU A 94 -4.07 -15.96 10.44
C GLU A 94 -5.46 -15.98 9.78
N LYS A 95 -6.12 -17.14 9.82
CA LYS A 95 -7.51 -17.37 9.35
C LYS A 95 -7.71 -17.21 7.83
N GLY A 96 -6.62 -17.35 7.07
CA GLY A 96 -6.60 -17.37 5.61
C GLY A 96 -6.49 -15.98 5.00
N ARG A 97 -5.51 -15.81 4.08
CA ARG A 97 -5.24 -14.55 3.37
C ARG A 97 -6.50 -13.99 2.71
N GLU A 98 -7.27 -14.81 2.01
CA GLU A 98 -8.45 -14.38 1.28
C GLU A 98 -9.55 -13.80 2.19
N ARG A 99 -9.82 -14.45 3.34
CA ARG A 99 -10.79 -13.96 4.32
C ARG A 99 -10.38 -12.62 4.92
N ASN A 100 -9.08 -12.42 5.15
CA ASN A 100 -8.57 -11.16 5.66
C ASN A 100 -8.66 -10.05 4.62
N ILE A 101 -8.34 -10.33 3.34
CA ILE A 101 -8.52 -9.37 2.24
C ILE A 101 -10.00 -8.98 2.08
N TYR A 102 -10.93 -9.94 2.18
CA TYR A 102 -12.36 -9.64 2.15
C TYR A 102 -12.78 -8.67 3.27
N LYS A 103 -12.34 -8.93 4.51
CA LYS A 103 -12.61 -8.02 5.64
C LYS A 103 -11.98 -6.64 5.45
N ALA A 104 -10.77 -6.57 4.87
CA ALA A 104 -10.12 -5.30 4.58
C ALA A 104 -10.95 -4.47 3.59
N ILE A 105 -11.37 -5.08 2.48
CA ILE A 105 -12.24 -4.46 1.47
C ILE A 105 -13.54 -3.95 2.11
N GLN A 106 -14.21 -4.76 2.94
CA GLN A 106 -15.42 -4.34 3.65
C GLN A 106 -15.16 -3.11 4.52
N CYS A 107 -14.07 -3.10 5.29
CA CYS A 107 -13.73 -1.96 6.14
C CYS A 107 -13.47 -0.68 5.33
N TYR A 108 -12.78 -0.77 4.19
CA TYR A 108 -12.54 0.39 3.33
C TYR A 108 -13.83 0.89 2.67
N GLN A 109 -14.67 -0.01 2.15
CA GLN A 109 -15.96 0.34 1.56
C GLN A 109 -16.86 1.05 2.58
N GLU A 110 -16.91 0.53 3.80
CA GLU A 110 -17.59 1.14 4.93
C GLU A 110 -17.08 2.56 5.20
N ALA A 111 -15.76 2.75 5.34
CA ALA A 111 -15.15 4.06 5.53
C ALA A 111 -15.52 5.05 4.41
N LEU A 112 -15.53 4.60 3.15
CA LEU A 112 -15.90 5.42 2.00
C LEU A 112 -17.35 5.92 2.01
N THR A 113 -18.26 5.26 2.76
CA THR A 113 -19.67 5.68 2.84
C THR A 113 -19.89 7.02 3.55
N VAL A 114 -18.92 7.47 4.34
CA VAL A 114 -19.00 8.75 5.08
C VAL A 114 -17.92 9.76 4.67
N LEU A 115 -16.88 9.30 3.95
CA LEU A 115 -15.81 10.18 3.48
C LEU A 115 -16.24 10.97 2.25
N ILE A 116 -16.20 12.30 2.39
CA ILE A 116 -16.57 13.26 1.35
C ILE A 116 -15.61 13.14 0.15
N LYS A 117 -16.14 13.30 -1.07
CA LYS A 117 -15.40 13.11 -2.34
C LYS A 117 -14.05 13.84 -2.44
N LYS A 118 -13.87 15.00 -1.78
CA LYS A 118 -12.63 15.80 -1.84
C LYS A 118 -11.73 15.66 -0.61
N ASP A 119 -12.01 14.71 0.27
CA ASP A 119 -11.24 14.48 1.49
C ASP A 119 -9.94 13.71 1.18
N VAL A 120 -8.81 14.16 1.75
CA VAL A 120 -7.53 13.47 1.70
C VAL A 120 -7.65 12.07 2.31
N GLN A 121 -8.48 11.89 3.34
CA GLN A 121 -8.73 10.57 3.93
C GLN A 121 -9.39 9.61 2.94
N ARG A 122 -10.27 10.12 2.07
CA ARG A 122 -10.86 9.32 0.98
C ARG A 122 -9.79 8.82 0.03
N ALA A 123 -8.86 9.69 -0.38
CA ALA A 123 -7.75 9.31 -1.26
C ALA A 123 -6.87 8.21 -0.66
N ASN A 124 -6.58 8.27 0.65
CA ASN A 124 -5.84 7.20 1.35
C ASN A 124 -6.61 5.87 1.32
N VAL A 125 -7.91 5.89 1.63
CA VAL A 125 -8.76 4.70 1.66
C VAL A 125 -8.87 4.07 0.27
N LEU A 126 -9.01 4.88 -0.78
CA LEU A 126 -9.09 4.40 -2.17
C LEU A 126 -7.82 3.65 -2.59
N ILE A 127 -6.63 4.13 -2.20
CA ILE A 127 -5.36 3.42 -2.46
C ILE A 127 -5.34 2.07 -1.74
N ASN A 128 -5.71 2.06 -0.46
CA ASN A 128 -5.70 0.83 0.32
C ASN A 128 -6.72 -0.19 -0.21
N LEU A 129 -7.87 0.29 -0.68
CA LEU A 129 -8.90 -0.49 -1.35
C LEU A 129 -8.38 -1.06 -2.68
N ALA A 130 -7.71 -0.24 -3.50
CA ALA A 130 -7.08 -0.65 -4.75
C ALA A 130 -6.05 -1.77 -4.53
N LEU A 131 -5.17 -1.61 -3.55
CA LEU A 131 -4.17 -2.62 -3.17
C LEU A 131 -4.80 -3.92 -2.64
N ALA A 132 -5.89 -3.82 -1.87
CA ALA A 132 -6.60 -5.00 -1.37
C ALA A 132 -7.30 -5.76 -2.52
N HIS A 133 -7.86 -5.02 -3.47
CA HIS A 133 -8.48 -5.58 -4.67
C HIS A 133 -7.48 -6.24 -5.61
N ASP A 134 -6.29 -5.67 -5.78
CA ASP A 134 -5.19 -6.26 -6.56
C ASP A 134 -4.75 -7.62 -5.99
N LYS A 135 -4.72 -7.74 -4.65
CA LYS A 135 -4.41 -9.02 -3.96
C LYS A 135 -5.51 -10.09 -4.11
N LYS A 136 -6.71 -9.74 -4.59
CA LYS A 136 -7.83 -10.66 -4.75
C LYS A 136 -7.80 -11.29 -6.15
N ARG A 137 -7.89 -12.63 -6.20
CA ARG A 137 -7.62 -13.46 -7.40
C ARG A 137 -8.52 -13.20 -8.63
N TYR A 138 -9.58 -12.39 -8.49
CA TYR A 138 -10.56 -12.08 -9.55
C TYR A 138 -11.21 -10.70 -9.34
N THR A 139 -10.44 -9.61 -9.48
CA THR A 139 -10.99 -8.26 -9.45
C THR A 139 -11.02 -7.66 -10.85
N ASN A 140 -12.11 -6.96 -11.19
CA ASN A 140 -12.17 -6.13 -12.38
C ASN A 140 -11.07 -5.05 -12.32
N PRO A 141 -10.07 -5.07 -13.23
CA PRO A 141 -8.99 -4.10 -13.25
C PRO A 141 -9.48 -2.65 -13.33
N GLN A 142 -10.64 -2.42 -13.97
CA GLN A 142 -11.22 -1.09 -14.11
C GLN A 142 -11.51 -0.44 -12.75
N ASN A 143 -12.03 -1.19 -11.78
CA ASN A 143 -12.31 -0.64 -10.45
C ASN A 143 -11.02 -0.14 -9.77
N ILE A 144 -9.92 -0.88 -9.93
CA ILE A 144 -8.63 -0.52 -9.37
C ILE A 144 -8.09 0.75 -10.05
N ILE A 145 -8.23 0.85 -11.37
CA ILE A 145 -7.90 2.05 -12.15
C ILE A 145 -8.70 3.26 -11.64
N ASP A 146 -10.01 3.09 -11.43
CA ASP A 146 -10.90 4.16 -10.97
C ASP A 146 -10.51 4.64 -9.57
N TYR A 147 -10.21 3.72 -8.65
CA TYR A 147 -9.77 4.07 -7.30
C TYR A 147 -8.45 4.86 -7.30
N TYR A 148 -7.46 4.43 -8.09
CA TYR A 148 -6.21 5.17 -8.21
C TYR A 148 -6.41 6.54 -8.87
N SER A 149 -7.23 6.60 -9.93
CA SER A 149 -7.50 7.84 -10.65
C SER A 149 -8.17 8.88 -9.74
N GLU A 150 -9.18 8.48 -8.98
CA GLU A 150 -9.85 9.35 -8.01
C GLU A 150 -8.86 9.82 -6.91
N SER A 151 -8.04 8.92 -6.36
CA SER A 151 -7.07 9.27 -5.33
C SER A 151 -6.01 10.27 -5.83
N ILE A 152 -5.45 10.05 -7.02
CA ILE A 152 -4.46 10.92 -7.65
C ILE A 152 -5.05 12.31 -7.90
N GLU A 153 -6.31 12.38 -8.34
CA GLU A 153 -7.00 13.65 -8.60
C GLU A 153 -7.25 14.42 -7.30
N ILE A 154 -7.67 13.75 -6.22
CA ILE A 154 -7.81 14.39 -4.90
C ILE A 154 -6.48 14.98 -4.45
N TYR A 155 -5.37 14.25 -4.53
CA TYR A 155 -4.06 14.78 -4.14
C TYR A 155 -3.59 15.93 -5.03
N ARG A 156 -3.88 15.88 -6.33
CA ARG A 156 -3.62 16.99 -7.25
C ARG A 156 -4.38 18.25 -6.81
N LEU A 157 -5.67 18.14 -6.54
CA LEU A 157 -6.50 19.26 -6.08
C LEU A 157 -6.05 19.82 -4.73
N LYS A 158 -5.51 18.96 -3.86
CA LYS A 158 -4.98 19.34 -2.54
C LYS A 158 -3.52 19.78 -2.54
N LYS A 159 -2.85 19.78 -3.71
CA LYS A 159 -1.42 20.10 -3.87
C LYS A 159 -0.51 19.26 -2.95
N LEU A 160 -0.83 17.98 -2.82
CA LEU A 160 -0.07 17.01 -2.01
C LEU A 160 0.81 16.17 -2.94
N ASP A 161 1.88 16.78 -3.46
CA ASP A 161 2.69 16.18 -4.53
C ASP A 161 3.39 14.88 -4.13
N ASP A 162 3.84 14.74 -2.88
CA ASP A 162 4.45 13.50 -2.39
C ASP A 162 3.44 12.34 -2.36
N LYS A 163 2.25 12.57 -1.80
CA LYS A 163 1.19 11.55 -1.75
C LYS A 163 0.67 11.21 -3.15
N ARG A 164 0.62 12.20 -4.03
CA ARG A 164 0.29 12.01 -5.45
C ARG A 164 1.33 11.12 -6.12
N ALA A 165 2.62 11.36 -5.85
CA ALA A 165 3.72 10.52 -6.32
C ALA A 165 3.51 9.06 -5.88
N ASP A 166 3.26 8.85 -4.59
CA ASP A 166 3.03 7.53 -4.00
C ASP A 166 1.89 6.79 -4.69
N ALA A 167 0.75 7.47 -4.89
CA ALA A 167 -0.40 6.91 -5.57
C ALA A 167 -0.11 6.57 -7.04
N GLN A 168 0.60 7.45 -7.75
CA GLN A 168 1.01 7.22 -9.14
C GLN A 168 1.96 6.03 -9.26
N TYR A 169 2.91 5.89 -8.34
CA TYR A 169 3.83 4.75 -8.29
C TYR A 169 3.08 3.43 -8.11
N ASN A 170 2.17 3.36 -7.14
CA ASN A 170 1.36 2.15 -6.90
C ASN A 170 0.46 1.83 -8.10
N PHE A 171 -0.12 2.86 -8.73
CA PHE A 171 -0.92 2.72 -9.93
C PHE A 171 -0.11 2.16 -11.12
N ILE A 172 1.12 2.66 -11.32
CA ILE A 172 2.05 2.17 -12.34
C ILE A 172 2.38 0.70 -12.15
N LEU A 173 2.69 0.29 -10.92
CA LEU A 173 2.98 -1.12 -10.61
C LEU A 173 1.79 -2.00 -10.93
N PHE A 174 0.59 -1.57 -10.55
CA PHE A 174 -0.65 -2.27 -10.90
C PHE A 174 -0.82 -2.41 -12.41
N MET A 175 -0.68 -1.33 -13.19
CA MET A 175 -0.83 -1.39 -14.65
C MET A 175 0.18 -2.31 -15.31
N SER A 176 1.42 -2.37 -14.80
CA SER A 176 2.51 -3.14 -15.40
C SER A 176 2.32 -4.65 -15.45
N ILE A 177 1.39 -5.18 -14.65
CA ILE A 177 1.08 -6.61 -14.59
C ILE A 177 -0.22 -6.97 -15.31
N GLN A 178 -0.98 -5.98 -15.77
CA GLN A 178 -2.23 -6.21 -16.48
C GLN A 178 -1.96 -6.43 -17.99
N PRO A 179 -2.83 -7.16 -18.70
CA PRO A 179 -2.78 -7.26 -20.16
C PRO A 179 -3.30 -5.95 -20.80
N LEU A 180 -2.72 -4.81 -20.41
CA LEU A 180 -3.01 -3.49 -20.95
C LEU A 180 -2.07 -3.17 -22.11
N ASP A 181 -2.40 -2.12 -22.86
CA ASP A 181 -1.48 -1.58 -23.86
C ASP A 181 -0.19 -1.10 -23.17
N ASN A 182 0.87 -1.86 -23.39
CA ASN A 182 2.21 -1.59 -22.89
C ASN A 182 2.74 -0.18 -23.25
N ASN A 183 2.27 0.47 -24.33
CA ASN A 183 2.65 1.87 -24.63
C ASN A 183 2.10 2.85 -23.58
N LEU A 184 0.87 2.62 -23.13
CA LEU A 184 0.26 3.37 -22.04
C LEU A 184 1.09 3.19 -20.76
N ILE A 185 1.46 1.95 -20.45
CA ILE A 185 2.29 1.61 -19.28
C ILE A 185 3.64 2.33 -19.34
N VAL A 186 4.34 2.28 -20.48
CA VAL A 186 5.63 2.97 -20.68
C VAL A 186 5.50 4.49 -20.49
N ASN A 187 4.42 5.12 -20.97
CA ASN A 187 4.19 6.55 -20.79
C ASN A 187 4.02 6.90 -19.30
N HIS A 188 3.24 6.12 -18.56
CA HIS A 188 3.07 6.31 -17.12
C HIS A 188 4.38 6.09 -16.34
N LEU A 189 5.14 5.04 -16.67
CA LEU A 189 6.46 4.78 -16.09
C LEU A 189 7.44 5.94 -16.32
N LYS A 190 7.51 6.47 -17.55
CA LYS A 190 8.35 7.62 -17.89
C LYS A 190 7.94 8.89 -17.15
N LYS A 191 6.64 9.14 -16.96
CA LYS A 191 6.16 10.24 -16.10
C LYS A 191 6.61 10.05 -14.65
N GLY A 192 6.53 8.83 -14.12
CA GLY A 192 7.04 8.49 -12.79
C GLY A 192 8.54 8.78 -12.65
N LEU A 193 9.36 8.44 -13.65
CA LEU A 193 10.81 8.73 -13.63
C LEU A 193 11.16 10.23 -13.64
N LYS A 194 10.25 11.10 -14.09
CA LYS A 194 10.44 12.56 -13.95
C LYS A 194 10.25 13.04 -12.51
N GLN A 195 9.49 12.30 -11.71
CA GLN A 195 9.16 12.65 -10.33
C GLN A 195 10.08 11.94 -9.32
N PHE A 196 10.44 10.69 -9.59
CA PHE A 196 11.35 9.91 -8.77
C PHE A 196 12.72 9.85 -9.42
N THR A 197 13.65 10.63 -8.90
CA THR A 197 15.05 10.59 -9.32
C THR A 197 15.86 9.69 -8.40
N ARG A 198 17.08 9.35 -8.83
CA ARG A 198 18.03 8.59 -8.01
C ARG A 198 18.39 9.33 -6.72
N GLU A 199 18.46 10.66 -6.72
CA GLU A 199 18.77 11.42 -5.51
C GLU A 199 17.58 11.53 -4.56
N TYR A 200 16.36 11.68 -5.08
CA TYR A 200 15.17 11.92 -4.26
C TYR A 200 14.56 10.62 -3.70
N ASN A 201 14.44 9.58 -4.52
CA ASN A 201 13.85 8.31 -4.12
C ASN A 201 14.46 7.13 -4.92
N PRO A 202 15.69 6.72 -4.58
CA PRO A 202 16.46 5.78 -5.40
C PRO A 202 15.82 4.40 -5.52
N GLU A 203 15.10 3.95 -4.50
CA GLU A 203 14.43 2.65 -4.52
C GLU A 203 13.29 2.62 -5.54
N ARG A 204 12.42 3.63 -5.53
CA ARG A 204 11.33 3.73 -6.51
C ARG A 204 11.84 4.01 -7.90
N TRP A 205 12.85 4.86 -8.02
CA TRP A 205 13.55 5.11 -9.29
C TRP A 205 14.05 3.78 -9.89
N ALA A 206 14.77 2.96 -9.12
CA ALA A 206 15.27 1.67 -9.58
C ALA A 206 14.14 0.70 -9.91
N LYS A 207 13.05 0.70 -9.14
CA LYS A 207 11.89 -0.15 -9.43
C LYS A 207 11.18 0.24 -10.72
N LEU A 208 11.05 1.53 -11.02
CA LEU A 208 10.48 2.01 -12.28
C LEU A 208 11.35 1.61 -13.48
N HIS A 209 12.67 1.71 -13.36
CA HIS A 209 13.60 1.18 -14.37
C HIS A 209 13.44 -0.33 -14.55
N TYR A 210 13.30 -1.10 -13.46
CA TYR A 210 13.08 -2.54 -13.53
C TYR A 210 11.79 -2.87 -14.28
N THR A 211 10.69 -2.19 -13.96
CA THR A 211 9.41 -2.40 -14.64
C THR A 211 9.47 -2.00 -16.12
N LEU A 212 10.15 -0.90 -16.47
CA LEU A 212 10.38 -0.53 -17.87
C LEU A 212 11.15 -1.62 -18.62
N SER A 213 12.20 -2.19 -18.00
CA SER A 213 12.94 -3.31 -18.60
C SER A 213 12.03 -4.49 -18.92
N THR A 214 11.17 -4.89 -17.98
CA THR A 214 10.24 -6.01 -18.17
C THR A 214 9.24 -5.73 -19.30
N VAL A 215 8.67 -4.52 -19.36
CA VAL A 215 7.70 -4.15 -20.40
C VAL A 215 8.36 -4.10 -21.78
N TYR A 216 9.57 -3.53 -21.90
CA TYR A 216 10.29 -3.51 -23.17
C TYR A 216 10.74 -4.90 -23.64
N ASN A 217 11.10 -5.80 -22.71
CA ASN A 217 11.34 -7.21 -23.05
C ASN A 217 10.09 -7.85 -23.65
N GLY A 218 8.92 -7.64 -23.03
CA GLY A 218 7.64 -8.13 -23.57
C GLY A 218 7.26 -7.53 -24.93
N HIS A 219 7.84 -6.39 -25.30
CA HIS A 219 7.68 -5.74 -26.60
C HIS A 219 8.69 -6.17 -27.66
N GLY A 220 9.66 -7.03 -27.34
CA GLY A 220 10.78 -7.33 -28.23
C GLY A 220 11.72 -6.14 -28.45
N ASN A 221 11.62 -5.07 -27.66
CA ASN A 221 12.53 -3.93 -27.72
C ASN A 221 13.73 -4.17 -26.78
N SER A 222 14.54 -5.16 -27.13
CA SER A 222 15.69 -5.61 -26.33
C SER A 222 16.67 -4.49 -26.00
N LYS A 223 16.88 -3.51 -26.91
CA LYS A 223 17.79 -2.38 -26.67
C LYS A 223 17.33 -1.51 -25.51
N GLN A 224 16.05 -1.15 -25.49
CA GLN A 224 15.50 -0.35 -24.38
C GLN A 224 15.44 -1.16 -23.09
N ALA A 225 15.14 -2.45 -23.18
CA ALA A 225 15.15 -3.33 -22.01
C ALA A 225 16.55 -3.40 -21.37
N ILE A 226 17.61 -3.60 -22.16
CA ILE A 226 19.00 -3.59 -21.69
C ILE A 226 19.33 -2.26 -21.01
N TYR A 227 19.01 -1.12 -21.66
CA TYR A 227 19.26 0.19 -21.07
C TYR A 227 18.62 0.32 -19.67
N HIS A 228 17.33 -0.01 -19.56
CA HIS A 228 16.62 0.11 -18.29
C HIS A 228 17.12 -0.89 -17.23
N ALA A 229 17.50 -2.11 -17.62
CA ALA A 229 18.15 -3.07 -16.72
C ALA A 229 19.52 -2.56 -16.20
N LEU A 230 20.31 -1.91 -17.06
CA LEU A 230 21.59 -1.32 -16.65
C LEU A 230 21.43 -0.16 -15.67
N GLU A 231 20.40 0.67 -15.86
CA GLU A 231 20.06 1.73 -14.90
C GLU A 231 19.74 1.16 -13.51
N CYS A 232 18.99 0.05 -13.42
CA CYS A 232 18.71 -0.61 -12.15
C CYS A 232 19.98 -0.94 -11.35
N PHE A 233 21.05 -1.39 -12.01
CA PHE A 233 22.31 -1.75 -11.34
C PHE A 233 23.06 -0.55 -10.76
N LYS A 234 22.69 0.69 -11.11
CA LYS A 234 23.25 1.87 -10.42
C LYS A 234 22.82 1.91 -8.95
N PHE A 235 21.69 1.30 -8.60
CA PHE A 235 21.17 1.24 -7.22
C PHE A 235 21.14 -0.18 -6.65
N TYR A 236 20.52 -1.14 -7.35
CA TYR A 236 20.47 -2.53 -6.87
C TYR A 236 21.85 -3.16 -7.00
N LYS A 237 22.50 -3.42 -5.86
CA LYS A 237 23.78 -4.15 -5.78
C LYS A 237 23.56 -5.52 -5.16
N GLN A 238 24.41 -6.47 -5.50
CA GLN A 238 24.31 -7.85 -5.02
C GLN A 238 24.29 -7.96 -3.49
N HIS A 239 25.08 -7.16 -2.78
CA HIS A 239 25.22 -7.23 -1.33
C HIS A 239 24.14 -6.44 -0.55
N THR A 240 23.51 -5.45 -1.18
CA THR A 240 22.45 -4.62 -0.54
C THR A 240 21.04 -5.02 -0.95
N TYR A 241 20.86 -5.48 -2.20
CA TYR A 241 19.59 -5.86 -2.80
C TYR A 241 19.73 -7.17 -3.62
N PRO A 242 20.13 -8.29 -3.01
CA PRO A 242 20.46 -9.54 -3.72
C PRO A 242 19.33 -10.07 -4.60
N ILE A 243 18.08 -9.98 -4.12
CA ILE A 243 16.91 -10.47 -4.84
C ILE A 243 16.65 -9.59 -6.07
N GLN A 244 16.57 -8.27 -5.89
CA GLN A 244 16.29 -7.33 -6.97
C GLN A 244 17.44 -7.35 -8.00
N TRP A 245 18.67 -7.49 -7.54
CA TRP A 245 19.84 -7.66 -8.39
C TRP A 245 19.73 -8.92 -9.26
N ALA A 246 19.39 -10.07 -8.67
CA ALA A 246 19.21 -11.32 -9.43
C ALA A 246 18.03 -11.24 -10.41
N MET A 247 16.90 -10.67 -10.00
CA MET A 247 15.75 -10.45 -10.88
C MET A 247 16.09 -9.52 -12.06
N THR A 248 16.92 -8.50 -11.83
CA THR A 248 17.38 -7.59 -12.88
C THR A 248 18.31 -8.30 -13.86
N HIS A 249 19.21 -9.16 -13.37
CA HIS A 249 20.06 -10.00 -14.22
C HIS A 249 19.27 -10.96 -15.09
N HIS A 250 18.23 -11.58 -14.54
CA HIS A 250 17.34 -12.42 -15.32
C HIS A 250 16.69 -11.63 -16.49
N GLN A 251 16.18 -10.42 -16.21
CA GLN A 251 15.61 -9.56 -17.25
C GLN A 251 16.65 -9.12 -18.29
N LEU A 252 17.90 -8.86 -17.87
CA LEU A 252 18.98 -8.54 -18.78
C LEU A 252 19.33 -9.72 -19.71
N GLY A 253 19.33 -10.94 -19.18
CA GLY A 253 19.55 -12.16 -19.96
C GLY A 253 18.49 -12.34 -21.06
N LEU A 254 17.21 -12.22 -20.69
CA LEU A 254 16.09 -12.27 -21.65
C LEU A 254 16.23 -11.19 -22.74
N ALA A 255 16.68 -9.99 -22.36
CA ALA A 255 16.87 -8.90 -23.29
C ALA A 255 17.98 -9.20 -24.32
N TYR A 256 19.12 -9.74 -23.87
CA TYR A 256 20.22 -10.14 -24.76
C TYR A 256 19.85 -11.29 -25.70
N GLU A 257 19.11 -12.28 -25.20
CA GLU A 257 18.58 -13.36 -26.02
C GLU A 257 17.67 -12.82 -27.14
N GLY A 258 16.73 -11.92 -26.81
CA GLY A 258 15.88 -11.26 -27.80
C GLY A 258 16.65 -10.41 -28.82
N LEU A 259 17.78 -9.80 -28.40
CA LEU A 259 18.62 -9.01 -29.31
C LEU A 259 19.33 -9.91 -30.33
N HIS A 260 19.83 -11.05 -29.87
CA HIS A 260 20.52 -12.02 -30.71
C HIS A 260 19.58 -12.66 -31.75
N THR A 261 18.38 -13.08 -31.36
CA THR A 261 17.38 -13.67 -32.27
C THR A 261 16.93 -12.68 -33.36
N THR A 262 16.71 -11.42 -33.00
CA THR A 262 16.37 -10.36 -33.98
C THR A 262 17.51 -10.11 -34.97
N SER A 263 18.77 -10.23 -34.53
CA SER A 263 19.95 -10.06 -35.39
C SER A 263 20.19 -11.23 -36.36
N MET A 264 19.74 -12.44 -36.01
CA MET A 264 19.81 -13.61 -36.90
C MET A 264 18.68 -13.62 -37.94
N ASN A 265 17.48 -13.17 -37.57
CA ASN A 265 16.32 -13.13 -38.47
C ASN A 265 16.33 -11.94 -39.46
N SER A 266 17.30 -11.03 -39.36
CA SER A 266 17.47 -9.87 -40.24
C SER A 266 18.59 -10.05 -41.28
N LYS A 267 19.16 -11.26 -41.37
CA LYS A 267 20.08 -11.71 -42.43
C LYS A 267 19.36 -12.70 -43.33
#